data_AF-A0AAJ1EZ44-F1
#
_entry.id   AF-A0AAJ1EZ44-F1
#
_cell.length_a   1.000
_cell.length_b   1.000
_cell.length_c   1.000
_cell.angle_alpha   90.00
_cell.angle_beta   90.00
_cell.angle_gamma   90.00
#
_symmetry.space_group_name_H-M   'P 1'
#
loop_
_entity.id
_entity.type
_entity.pdbx_description
1 polymer ?
#
loop_
_entity_poly.entity_id
_entity_poly.type
_entity_poly.pdbx_seq_one_letter_code
_entity_poly.pdbx_strand_id
1 'polypeptide(L)' 'MTKLQIISKLWSAIYDLIFLVKGTPTKSLEEIEADLGIVEYACRKYVDCDDDEITFKSEGGTAYADPSTATEAD' A
#
# COMPACT_ATOMS: atom_id res chain seq x y z
N MET A 1 6.33 -6.42 10.95
CA MET A 1 5.79 -5.35 10.09
C MET A 1 4.28 -5.24 10.32
N THR A 2 3.79 -4.05 10.68
CA THR A 2 2.34 -3.76 10.84
C THR A 2 1.65 -3.64 9.48
N LYS A 3 0.31 -3.70 9.42
CA LYS A 3 -0.47 -3.51 8.17
C LYS A 3 -0.07 -2.19 7.47
N LEU A 4 0.02 -1.08 8.21
CA LEU A 4 0.46 0.23 7.68
C LEU A 4 1.89 0.23 7.14
N GLN A 5 2.83 -0.44 7.82
CA GLN A 5 4.22 -0.53 7.36
C GLN A 5 4.33 -1.36 6.06
N ILE A 6 3.52 -2.41 5.92
CA ILE A 6 3.47 -3.22 4.69
C ILE A 6 2.96 -2.36 3.54
N ILE A 7 1.84 -1.64 3.73
CA ILE A 7 1.27 -0.74 2.72
C ILE A 7 2.28 0.33 2.31
N SER A 8 2.93 0.99 3.28
CA SER A 8 3.94 2.02 3.01
C SER A 8 5.12 1.46 2.20
N LYS A 9 5.59 0.26 2.53
CA LYS A 9 6.70 -0.39 1.79
C LYS A 9 6.29 -0.84 0.38
N LEU A 10 5.07 -1.33 0.20
CA LEU A 10 4.52 -1.63 -1.13
C LEU A 10 4.55 -0.38 -2.02
N TRP A 11 4.04 0.75 -1.52
CA TRP A 11 4.07 2.01 -2.26
C TRP A 11 5.50 2.47 -2.57
N SER A 12 6.44 2.33 -1.64
CA SER A 12 7.86 2.62 -1.90
C SER A 12 8.40 1.77 -3.06
N ALA A 13 8.17 0.46 -3.05
CA ALA A 13 8.65 -0.43 -4.10
C ALA A 13 8.01 -0.11 -5.47
N ILE A 14 6.74 0.28 -5.49
CA ILE A 14 6.06 0.75 -6.71
C ILE A 14 6.75 2.00 -7.28
N TYR A 15 7.11 2.96 -6.43
CA TYR A 15 7.84 4.15 -6.89
C TYR A 15 9.25 3.83 -7.38
N ASP A 16 9.97 2.93 -6.71
CA ASP A 16 11.28 2.47 -7.16
C ASP A 16 11.18 1.80 -8.55
N LEU A 17 10.15 0.98 -8.80
CA LEU A 17 9.86 0.39 -10.13
C LEU A 17 9.53 1.46 -11.18
N ILE A 18 8.72 2.47 -10.83
CA ILE A 18 8.40 3.58 -11.74
C ILE A 18 9.67 4.36 -12.12
N PHE A 19 10.56 4.62 -11.16
CA PHE A 19 11.83 5.29 -11.42
C PHE A 19 12.79 4.45 -12.26
N LEU A 20 12.82 3.14 -12.05
CA LEU A 20 13.56 2.20 -12.89
C LEU A 20 13.08 2.28 -14.35
N VAL A 21 11.77 2.24 -14.60
CA VAL A 21 11.18 2.33 -15.95
C VAL A 21 11.46 3.70 -16.60
N LYS A 22 11.47 4.78 -15.81
CA LYS A 22 11.78 6.14 -16.28
C LYS A 22 13.28 6.36 -16.57
N GLY A 23 14.14 5.37 -16.31
CA GLY A 23 15.58 5.49 -16.50
C GLY A 23 16.27 6.37 -15.46
N THR A 24 15.61 6.65 -14.33
CA THR A 24 16.16 7.42 -13.21
C THR A 24 16.13 6.61 -11.91
N PRO A 25 16.66 5.36 -11.89
CA PRO A 25 16.55 4.49 -10.71
C PRO A 25 17.34 5.04 -9.53
N THR A 26 16.74 4.94 -8.35
CA THR A 26 17.40 5.11 -7.04
C THR A 26 17.92 3.80 -6.47
N LYS A 27 17.42 2.66 -6.96
CA LYS A 27 17.78 1.29 -6.59
C LYS A 27 17.92 0.40 -7.82
N SER A 28 18.73 -0.64 -7.74
CA SER A 28 18.80 -1.68 -8.77
C SER A 28 17.53 -2.54 -8.78
N LEU A 29 17.31 -3.28 -9.88
CA LEU A 29 16.21 -4.25 -9.94
C LEU A 29 16.34 -5.31 -8.83
N GLU A 30 17.55 -5.80 -8.57
CA GLU A 30 17.81 -6.83 -7.55
C GLU A 30 17.48 -6.32 -6.14
N GLU A 31 17.76 -5.05 -5.84
CA GLU A 31 17.40 -4.42 -4.57
C GLU A 31 15.88 -4.29 -4.43
N ILE A 32 15.18 -3.91 -5.51
CA ILE A 32 13.73 -3.81 -5.55
C ILE A 32 13.09 -5.20 -5.36
N GLU A 33 13.61 -6.23 -6.02
CA GLU A 33 13.15 -7.62 -5.86
C GLU A 33 13.37 -8.13 -4.43
N ALA A 34 14.52 -7.81 -3.81
CA ALA A 34 14.79 -8.15 -2.42
C ALA A 34 13.80 -7.46 -1.46
N ASP A 35 13.50 -6.18 -1.68
CA ASP A 35 12.49 -5.43 -0.92
C ASP A 35 11.10 -6.05 -1.09
N LEU A 36 10.72 -6.41 -2.32
CA LEU A 36 9.46 -7.09 -2.62
C LEU A 36 9.36 -8.45 -1.94
N GLY A 37 10.46 -9.22 -1.87
CA GLY A 37 10.50 -10.49 -1.14
C GLY A 37 10.23 -10.34 0.37
N ILE A 38 10.77 -9.29 0.99
CA ILE A 38 10.49 -8.98 2.41
C ILE A 38 9.01 -8.63 2.59
N VAL A 39 8.45 -7.85 1.66
CA VAL A 39 7.04 -7.45 1.67
C VAL A 39 6.13 -8.67 1.48
N GLU A 40 6.40 -9.53 0.49
CA GLU A 40 5.67 -10.77 0.26
C GLU A 40 5.67 -11.64 1.51
N TYR A 41 6.84 -11.85 2.11
CA TYR A 41 6.96 -12.61 3.36
C TYR A 41 6.09 -12.01 4.48
N ALA A 42 6.06 -10.67 4.60
CA ALA A 42 5.22 -9.99 5.57
C ALA A 42 3.71 -10.09 5.25
N CYS A 43 3.33 -10.24 3.98
CA CYS A 43 1.96 -10.42 3.53
C CYS A 43 1.41 -11.84 3.77
N ARG A 44 2.26 -12.88 3.82
CA ARG A 44 1.83 -14.28 3.93
C ARG A 44 0.86 -14.57 5.09
N LYS A 45 1.01 -13.87 6.21
CA LYS A 45 0.13 -14.00 7.38
C LYS A 45 -1.31 -13.48 7.16
N TYR A 46 -1.58 -12.82 6.04
CA TYR A 46 -2.89 -12.27 5.69
C TYR A 46 -3.54 -13.02 4.51
N VAL A 47 -2.92 -14.07 3.97
CA VAL A 47 -3.42 -14.81 2.79
C VAL A 47 -4.80 -15.42 3.04
N ASP A 48 -5.02 -15.92 4.26
CA ASP A 48 -6.29 -16.53 4.68
C ASP A 48 -7.13 -15.61 5.59
N CYS A 49 -6.74 -14.33 5.70
CA CYS A 49 -7.53 -13.35 6.44
C CYS A 49 -8.58 -12.74 5.50
N ASP A 50 -9.81 -12.63 5.97
CA ASP A 50 -10.81 -11.77 5.34
C ASP A 50 -10.31 -10.32 5.32
N ASP A 51 -10.84 -9.50 4.41
CA ASP A 51 -10.52 -8.07 4.33
C ASP A 51 -11.06 -7.36 5.58
N ASP A 52 -10.29 -7.41 6.67
CA ASP A 52 -10.62 -6.61 7.85
C ASP A 52 -10.48 -5.15 7.45
N GLU A 53 -11.59 -4.41 7.48
CA GLU A 53 -11.57 -2.95 7.42
C GLU A 53 -10.48 -2.45 8.39
N ILE A 54 -9.58 -1.62 7.88
CA ILE A 54 -8.55 -1.00 8.74
C ILE A 54 -9.31 -0.09 9.70
N THR A 55 -9.66 -0.62 10.87
CA THR A 55 -10.29 0.15 11.93
C THR A 55 -9.25 1.13 12.46
N PHE A 56 -9.22 2.32 11.87
CA PHE A 56 -8.60 3.45 12.51
C PHE A 56 -9.34 3.64 13.83
N LYS A 57 -8.66 3.42 14.96
CA LYS A 57 -9.14 3.96 16.23
C LYS A 57 -9.11 5.47 16.06
N SER A 58 -10.22 6.00 15.56
CA SER A 58 -10.48 7.41 15.44
C SER A 58 -10.56 7.95 16.85
N GLU A 59 -9.43 8.37 17.40
CA GLU A 59 -9.43 9.46 18.37
C GLU A 59 -9.74 10.75 17.58
N GLY A 60 -11.00 10.91 17.17
CA GLY A 60 -11.49 12.05 16.39
C GLY A 60 -11.68 11.75 14.89
N GLY A 61 -12.93 11.62 14.47
CA GLY A 61 -13.32 11.05 13.19
C GLY A 61 -13.27 11.97 11.99
N THR A 62 -13.14 11.35 10.82
CA THR A 62 -14.05 11.53 9.68
C THR A 62 -14.11 10.20 8.95
N ALA A 63 -15.30 9.62 8.82
CA ALA A 63 -15.51 8.49 7.93
C ALA A 63 -15.28 9.00 6.50
N TYR A 64 -14.47 8.28 5.72
CA TYR A 64 -14.36 8.50 4.29
C TYR A 64 -15.76 8.33 3.70
N ALA A 65 -16.28 9.41 3.12
CA ALA A 65 -17.59 9.40 2.48
C ALA A 65 -17.59 8.39 1.32
N ASP A 66 -18.60 7.53 1.29
CA ASP A 66 -18.86 6.63 0.18
C ASP A 66 -19.03 7.45 -1.10
N PRO A 67 -18.21 7.22 -2.15
CA PRO A 67 -18.31 7.97 -3.40
C PRO A 67 -19.66 7.77 -4.11
N SER A 68 -20.49 6.81 -3.68
CA SER A 68 -21.84 6.58 -4.20
C SER A 68 -22.85 7.69 -3.83
N THR A 69 -22.51 8.63 -2.94
CA THR A 69 -23.39 9.76 -2.57
C THR A 69 -23.11 11.05 -3.34
N ALA A 70 -22.19 11.04 -4.32
CA ALA A 70 -21.97 12.20 -5.18
C ALA A 70 -23.15 12.38 -6.15
N THR A 71 -24.20 13.10 -5.72
CA THR A 71 -25.22 13.58 -6.64
C THR A 71 -24.60 14.63 -7.57
N GLU A 72 -24.69 14.39 -8.87
CA GLU A 72 -24.32 15.34 -9.92
C GLU A 72 -25.08 16.65 -9.70
N ALA A 73 -24.36 17.76 -9.64
CA ALA A 73 -24.94 19.10 -9.63
C ALA A 73 -24.91 19.64 -11.06
N ASP A 74 -26.09 19.99 -11.56
CA ASP A 74 -26.39 20.62 -12.86
C ASP A 74 -25.78 22.03 -12.99
#